data_AF-A0A965XJ53-F1
#
_entry.id   AF-A0A965XJ53-F1
#
_cell.length_a   1.000
_cell.length_b   1.000
_cell.length_c   1.000
_cell.angle_alpha   90.00
_cell.angle_beta   90.00
_cell.angle_gamma   90.00
#
_symmetry.space_group_name_H-M   'P 1'
#
loop_
_entity.id
_entity.type
_entity.pdbx_description
1 polymer ?
#
loop_
_entity_poly.entity_id
_entity_poly.type
_entity_poly.pdbx_seq_one_letter_code
_entity_poly.pdbx_strand_id
1 'polypeptide(L)'
;MKEIHTDIDELCVNNTMNDHHVLEHLNREIMILDGKIQKLVKSNQLGAAEIPVPHPKDNAEDINEISTTRSISREELAMSDGKNGNPAYVAINGFVYDVTNSPAWAAGTHFGLSGGRDLTNAFASCHAGENILNKLPVVGFLS
;
A
#
# COMPACT_ATOMS: atom_id res chain seq x y z
N MET A 1 -18.80 12.27 -1.21
CA MET A 1 -18.97 13.38 -2.17
C MET A 1 -19.42 14.67 -1.48
N LYS A 2 -20.40 14.65 -0.56
CA LYS A 2 -20.73 15.82 0.27
C LYS A 2 -19.58 16.25 1.18
N GLU A 3 -18.81 15.29 1.72
CA GLU A 3 -17.70 15.57 2.63
C GLU A 3 -16.48 16.18 1.91
N ILE A 4 -16.12 15.70 0.72
CA ILE A 4 -15.01 16.26 -0.09
C ILE A 4 -15.22 17.74 -0.43
N HIS A 5 -16.46 18.15 -0.75
CA HIS A 5 -16.76 19.56 -1.00
C HIS A 5 -16.53 20.41 0.26
N THR A 6 -16.99 19.92 1.41
CA THR A 6 -16.77 20.60 2.70
C THR A 6 -15.29 20.73 3.05
N ASP A 7 -14.50 19.69 2.80
CA ASP A 7 -13.05 19.69 3.04
C ASP A 7 -12.32 20.71 2.14
N ILE A 8 -12.73 20.82 0.87
CA ILE A 8 -12.19 21.83 -0.08
C ILE A 8 -12.58 23.24 0.35
N ASP A 9 -13.82 23.44 0.81
CA ASP A 9 -14.30 24.73 1.30
C ASP A 9 -13.56 25.15 2.58
N GLU A 10 -13.23 24.23 3.47
CA GLU A 10 -12.45 24.52 4.70
C GLU A 10 -10.99 24.92 4.40
N LEU A 11 -10.35 24.33 3.38
CA LEU A 11 -9.02 24.73 2.91
C LEU A 11 -8.99 26.14 2.31
N CYS A 12 -10.11 26.59 1.72
CA CYS A 12 -10.19 27.93 1.15
C CYS A 12 -10.40 29.05 2.19
N VAL A 13 -10.81 28.71 3.42
CA VAL A 13 -11.27 29.69 4.41
C VAL A 13 -10.27 29.94 5.56
N ASN A 14 -9.42 28.96 5.94
CA ASN A 14 -8.62 29.05 7.16
C ASN A 14 -7.11 28.87 6.90
N ASN A 15 -6.30 29.91 7.14
CA ASN A 15 -4.85 29.90 6.87
C ASN A 15 -3.97 29.45 8.06
N THR A 16 -4.52 28.95 9.16
CA THR A 16 -3.69 28.50 10.30
C THR A 16 -4.38 27.42 11.14
N MET A 17 -3.77 26.24 11.18
CA MET A 17 -3.96 25.10 12.11
C MET A 17 -4.91 23.94 11.79
N ASN A 18 -5.79 24.00 10.78
CA ASN A 18 -6.63 22.84 10.42
C ASN A 18 -6.16 22.08 9.18
N ASP A 19 -5.20 22.62 8.45
CA ASP A 19 -4.78 22.13 7.13
C ASP A 19 -4.26 20.70 7.17
N HIS A 20 -3.57 20.28 8.24
CA HIS A 20 -2.97 18.94 8.30
C HIS A 20 -4.03 17.84 8.40
N HIS A 21 -5.08 18.03 9.19
CA HIS A 21 -6.15 17.02 9.29
C HIS A 21 -6.98 16.94 8.01
N VAL A 22 -7.20 18.08 7.35
CA VAL A 22 -7.92 18.13 6.08
C VAL A 22 -7.09 17.51 4.95
N LEU A 23 -5.77 17.77 4.91
CA LEU A 23 -4.86 17.16 3.94
C LEU A 23 -4.75 15.63 4.14
N GLU A 24 -4.67 15.15 5.38
CA GLU A 24 -4.69 13.72 5.69
C GLU A 24 -6.01 13.06 5.25
N HIS A 25 -7.15 13.73 5.48
CA HIS A 25 -8.45 13.24 5.05
C HIS A 25 -8.54 13.18 3.52
N LEU A 26 -8.09 14.23 2.83
CA LEU A 26 -8.07 14.27 1.36
C LEU A 26 -7.12 13.23 0.77
N ASN A 27 -5.93 13.03 1.34
CA ASN A 27 -5.00 11.98 0.93
C ASN A 27 -5.62 10.59 1.07
N ARG A 28 -6.29 10.33 2.20
CA ARG A 28 -7.02 9.07 2.41
C ARG A 28 -8.11 8.86 1.37
N GLU A 29 -8.90 9.88 1.07
CA GLU A 29 -9.97 9.79 0.08
C GLU A 29 -9.43 9.61 -1.35
N ILE A 30 -8.32 10.29 -1.71
CA ILE A 30 -7.61 10.10 -2.98
C ILE A 30 -7.11 8.66 -3.11
N MET A 31 -6.52 8.08 -2.05
CA MET A 31 -6.05 6.69 -2.06
C MET A 31 -7.20 5.68 -2.23
N ILE A 32 -8.34 5.91 -1.57
CA ILE A 32 -9.54 5.06 -1.73
C ILE A 32 -10.10 5.16 -3.15
N LEU A 33 -10.10 6.35 -3.74
CA LEU A 33 -10.55 6.57 -5.10
C LEU A 33 -9.63 5.88 -6.11
N ASP A 34 -8.30 5.96 -5.94
CA ASP A 34 -7.35 5.26 -6.80
C ASP A 34 -7.61 3.74 -6.78
N GLY A 35 -7.75 3.15 -5.59
CA GLY A 35 -8.08 1.73 -5.47
C GLY A 35 -9.41 1.33 -6.15
N LYS A 36 -10.43 2.20 -6.10
CA LYS A 36 -11.71 1.97 -6.81
C LYS A 36 -11.56 2.10 -8.32
N ILE A 37 -10.77 3.05 -8.81
CA ILE A 37 -10.48 3.23 -10.24
C ILE A 37 -9.74 2.00 -10.77
N GLN A 38 -8.72 1.53 -10.07
CA GLN A 38 -8.00 0.29 -10.45
C GLN A 38 -8.94 -0.92 -10.52
N LYS A 39 -9.89 -1.03 -9.58
CA LYS A 39 -10.92 -2.08 -9.61
C LYS A 39 -11.83 -1.98 -10.84
N LEU A 40 -12.26 -0.77 -11.21
CA LEU A 40 -13.10 -0.54 -12.39
C LEU A 40 -12.35 -0.83 -13.70
N VAL A 41 -11.08 -0.42 -13.81
CA VAL A 41 -10.22 -0.73 -14.96
C VAL A 41 -10.08 -2.24 -15.14
N LYS A 42 -9.85 -2.98 -14.04
CA LYS A 42 -9.76 -4.45 -14.05
C LYS A 42 -11.08 -5.12 -14.43
N SER A 43 -12.21 -4.63 -13.93
CA SER A 43 -13.54 -5.15 -14.31
C SER A 43 -13.86 -4.92 -15.79
N ASN A 44 -13.37 -3.84 -16.39
CA ASN A 44 -13.55 -3.57 -17.82
C ASN A 44 -12.58 -4.36 -18.71
N GLN A 45 -11.46 -4.87 -18.19
CA GLN A 45 -10.53 -5.75 -18.91
C GLN A 45 -10.94 -7.23 -18.93
N LEU A 46 -11.85 -7.68 -18.06
CA LEU A 46 -12.38 -9.06 -18.08
C LEU A 46 -13.45 -9.32 -19.16
N GLY A 47 -13.67 -8.37 -20.09
CA GLY A 47 -14.69 -8.46 -21.15
C GLY A 47 -14.22 -9.00 -22.51
N ALA A 48 -12.93 -9.29 -22.71
CA ALA A 48 -12.42 -9.73 -24.02
C ALA A 48 -11.53 -10.97 -23.86
N ALA A 49 -12.15 -12.16 -23.90
CA ALA A 49 -11.43 -13.41 -24.07
C ALA A 49 -11.03 -13.54 -25.56
N GLU A 50 -9.78 -13.21 -25.89
CA GLU A 50 -9.16 -13.64 -27.14
C GLU A 50 -8.44 -14.97 -26.95
N ILE A 51 -8.61 -15.85 -27.93
CA ILE A 51 -8.18 -17.26 -27.96
C ILE A 51 -6.64 -17.33 -28.06
N PRO A 52 -5.93 -18.20 -27.30
CA PRO A 52 -4.47 -18.25 -27.35
C PRO A 52 -3.98 -19.00 -28.59
N VAL A 53 -3.16 -18.35 -29.43
CA VAL A 53 -2.34 -18.99 -30.47
C VAL A 53 -0.91 -19.11 -29.95
N PRO A 54 -0.26 -20.29 -30.01
CA PRO A 54 1.09 -20.45 -29.48
C PRO A 54 2.14 -20.08 -30.55
N HIS A 55 3.13 -19.27 -30.20
CA HIS A 55 4.47 -19.30 -30.81
C HIS A 55 5.56 -18.91 -29.79
N PRO A 56 6.81 -19.40 -29.95
CA PRO A 56 7.81 -19.49 -28.88
C PRO A 56 8.94 -18.44 -28.94
N LYS A 57 9.40 -18.07 -27.74
CA LYS A 57 10.73 -17.56 -27.29
C LYS A 57 11.42 -16.47 -28.12
N ASP A 58 11.62 -15.30 -27.51
CA ASP A 58 12.92 -14.77 -27.08
C ASP A 58 12.71 -13.48 -26.25
N ASN A 59 13.79 -12.94 -25.68
CA ASN A 59 14.01 -11.64 -25.01
C ASN A 59 13.19 -11.18 -23.77
N ALA A 60 13.82 -11.41 -22.62
CA ALA A 60 14.07 -10.45 -21.53
C ALA A 60 13.30 -9.11 -21.55
N GLU A 61 12.30 -9.01 -20.68
CA GLU A 61 12.02 -7.86 -19.82
C GLU A 61 11.27 -8.44 -18.62
N ASP A 62 11.97 -8.57 -17.49
CA ASP A 62 11.46 -9.17 -16.26
C ASP A 62 10.39 -8.23 -15.68
N ILE A 63 9.15 -8.56 -16.01
CA ILE A 63 7.86 -8.19 -15.42
C ILE A 63 7.95 -7.74 -13.95
N ASN A 64 8.35 -6.49 -13.71
CA ASN A 64 8.17 -5.82 -12.42
C ASN A 64 6.75 -5.20 -12.32
N GLU A 65 5.75 -6.00 -12.69
CA GLU A 65 4.31 -5.70 -12.65
C GLU A 65 3.63 -6.66 -11.64
N ILE A 66 4.33 -6.98 -10.55
CA ILE A 66 3.92 -8.03 -9.62
C ILE A 66 3.18 -7.44 -8.41
N SER A 67 1.90 -7.80 -8.31
CA SER A 67 1.16 -8.05 -7.06
C SER A 67 0.58 -6.87 -6.25
N THR A 68 0.31 -5.70 -6.84
CA THR A 68 -0.59 -4.70 -6.21
C THR A 68 -2.06 -5.14 -6.15
N THR A 69 -2.39 -6.44 -6.26
CA THR A 69 -3.76 -6.96 -6.14
C THR A 69 -3.91 -8.21 -5.26
N ARG A 70 -2.86 -8.63 -4.53
CA ARG A 70 -2.92 -9.79 -3.63
C ARG A 70 -3.59 -9.40 -2.31
N SER A 71 -4.61 -10.15 -1.92
CA SER A 71 -5.19 -10.09 -0.57
C SER A 71 -4.31 -10.88 0.38
N ILE A 72 -3.94 -10.28 1.50
CA ILE A 72 -3.12 -10.88 2.55
C ILE A 72 -3.97 -10.91 3.81
N SER A 73 -4.18 -12.10 4.35
CA SER A 73 -4.88 -12.28 5.64
C SER A 73 -4.02 -11.82 6.81
N ARG A 74 -4.64 -11.58 7.97
CA ARG A 74 -3.88 -11.28 9.20
C ARG A 74 -2.96 -12.42 9.60
N GLU A 75 -3.37 -13.65 9.35
CA GLU A 75 -2.58 -14.85 9.65
C GLU A 75 -1.36 -14.94 8.73
N GLU A 76 -1.55 -14.71 7.43
CA GLU A 76 -0.44 -14.65 6.47
C GLU A 76 0.53 -13.51 6.77
N LEU A 77 -0.01 -12.34 7.13
CA LEU A 77 0.80 -11.22 7.60
C LEU A 77 1.61 -11.65 8.83
N ALA A 78 0.97 -12.23 9.85
CA ALA A 78 1.64 -12.66 11.08
C ALA A 78 2.75 -13.70 10.86
N MET A 79 2.63 -14.56 9.84
CA MET A 79 3.68 -15.51 9.45
C MET A 79 4.87 -14.86 8.74
N SER A 80 4.68 -13.66 8.19
CA SER A 80 5.68 -12.88 7.48
C SER A 80 6.43 -11.93 8.44
N ASP A 81 7.03 -12.50 9.48
CA ASP A 81 7.64 -11.76 10.59
C ASP A 81 9.15 -11.47 10.44
N GLY A 82 9.76 -11.89 9.34
CA GLY A 82 11.20 -11.73 9.10
C GLY A 82 12.09 -12.72 9.84
N LYS A 83 11.52 -13.75 10.49
CA LYS A 83 12.27 -14.74 11.27
C LYS A 83 12.28 -16.09 10.59
N ASN A 84 13.27 -16.91 10.92
CA ASN A 84 13.40 -18.28 10.40
C ASN A 84 13.38 -18.38 8.87
N GLY A 85 13.85 -17.33 8.17
CA GLY A 85 13.84 -17.25 6.71
C GLY A 85 12.51 -16.80 6.09
N ASN A 86 11.50 -16.50 6.91
CA ASN A 86 10.27 -15.87 6.43
C ASN A 86 10.55 -14.43 5.97
N PRO A 87 9.78 -13.91 4.99
CA PRO A 87 9.83 -12.49 4.65
C PRO A 87 9.37 -11.63 5.84
N ALA A 88 9.77 -10.37 5.87
CA ALA A 88 9.30 -9.38 6.83
C ALA A 88 8.32 -8.43 6.14
N TYR A 89 7.03 -8.52 6.47
CA TYR A 89 5.99 -7.65 5.94
C TYR A 89 5.40 -6.75 7.02
N VAL A 90 4.94 -5.56 6.65
CA VAL A 90 4.22 -4.65 7.54
C VAL A 90 3.00 -4.10 6.83
N ALA A 91 1.86 -4.02 7.52
CA ALA A 91 0.68 -3.37 7.01
C ALA A 91 0.59 -1.92 7.49
N ILE A 92 0.35 -0.98 6.59
CA ILE A 92 0.16 0.45 6.88
C ILE A 92 -1.00 0.94 6.02
N ASN A 93 -2.06 1.45 6.67
CA ASN A 93 -3.29 1.89 6.02
C ASN A 93 -3.91 0.83 5.09
N GLY A 94 -3.78 -0.45 5.47
CA GLY A 94 -4.29 -1.58 4.69
C GLY A 94 -3.43 -2.02 3.52
N PHE A 95 -2.31 -1.34 3.21
CA PHE A 95 -1.32 -1.81 2.25
C PHE A 95 -0.26 -2.62 2.96
N VAL A 96 0.19 -3.72 2.36
CA VAL A 96 1.26 -4.56 2.90
C VAL A 96 2.54 -4.29 2.13
N TYR A 97 3.57 -3.85 2.86
CA TYR A 97 4.89 -3.52 2.33
C TYR A 97 5.90 -4.59 2.68
N ASP A 98 6.77 -4.91 1.73
CA ASP A 98 7.94 -5.75 1.97
C ASP A 98 9.10 -4.94 2.53
N VAL A 99 9.53 -5.30 3.75
CA VAL A 99 10.68 -4.69 4.43
C VAL A 99 11.83 -5.67 4.62
N THR A 100 11.75 -6.88 4.03
CA THR A 100 12.72 -7.98 4.20
C THR A 100 14.16 -7.55 3.92
N ASN A 101 14.35 -6.77 2.84
CA ASN A 101 15.68 -6.33 2.40
C ASN A 101 16.05 -4.93 2.92
N SER A 102 15.24 -4.35 3.81
CA SER A 102 15.53 -3.04 4.40
C SER A 102 16.51 -3.19 5.56
N PRO A 103 17.69 -2.52 5.52
CA PRO A 103 18.65 -2.57 6.65
C PRO A 103 18.05 -2.07 7.97
N ALA A 104 17.08 -1.15 7.91
CA ALA A 104 16.37 -0.65 9.08
C ALA A 104 15.51 -1.72 9.79
N TRP A 105 15.21 -2.82 9.09
CA TRP A 105 14.39 -3.95 9.53
C TRP A 105 15.20 -5.23 9.76
N ALA A 106 16.50 -5.09 10.03
CA ALA A 106 17.36 -6.23 10.33
C ALA A 106 16.74 -7.16 11.40
N ALA A 107 16.82 -8.47 11.16
CA ALA A 107 16.19 -9.50 11.98
C ALA A 107 14.65 -9.37 12.14
N GLY A 108 13.98 -8.70 11.19
CA GLY A 108 12.52 -8.52 11.19
C GLY A 108 12.02 -7.52 12.22
N THR A 109 12.88 -6.62 12.72
CA THR A 109 12.53 -5.67 13.78
C THR A 109 12.98 -4.25 13.49
N HIS A 110 12.24 -3.28 14.01
CA HIS A 110 12.56 -1.85 13.89
C HIS A 110 12.10 -1.10 15.14
N PHE A 111 13.04 -0.60 15.96
CA PHE A 111 12.75 0.13 17.21
C PHE A 111 11.68 -0.52 18.12
N GLY A 112 11.78 -1.84 18.34
CA GLY A 112 10.83 -2.59 19.18
C GLY A 112 9.54 -3.00 18.47
N LEU A 113 9.34 -2.59 17.22
CA LEU A 113 8.32 -3.12 16.32
C LEU A 113 8.83 -4.41 15.67
N SER A 114 7.92 -5.27 15.27
CA SER A 114 8.21 -6.53 14.58
C SER A 114 7.44 -6.61 13.28
N GLY A 115 8.02 -7.29 12.29
CA GLY A 115 7.33 -7.71 11.08
C GLY A 115 6.10 -8.56 11.40
N GLY A 116 5.26 -8.72 10.40
CA GLY A 116 4.01 -9.45 10.44
C GLY A 116 2.90 -8.76 11.23
N ARG A 117 2.89 -7.42 11.23
CA ARG A 117 1.89 -6.63 11.98
C ARG A 117 1.34 -5.48 11.16
N ASP A 118 0.13 -5.07 11.54
CA ASP A 118 -0.39 -3.75 11.19
C ASP A 118 0.25 -2.71 12.10
N LEU A 119 1.03 -1.82 11.50
CA LEU A 119 1.80 -0.79 12.17
C LEU A 119 1.31 0.61 11.80
N THR A 120 0.09 0.73 11.30
CA THR A 120 -0.51 2.01 10.88
C THR A 120 -0.35 3.10 11.94
N ASN A 121 -0.72 2.83 13.20
CA ASN A 121 -0.63 3.81 14.28
C ASN A 121 0.82 4.16 14.66
N ALA A 122 1.71 3.17 14.66
CA ALA A 122 3.12 3.37 14.98
C ALA A 122 3.82 4.19 13.88
N PHE A 123 3.48 3.92 12.62
CA PHE A 123 3.96 4.67 11.47
C PHE A 123 3.49 6.13 11.53
N ALA A 124 2.19 6.37 11.74
CA ALA A 124 1.64 7.72 11.84
C ALA A 124 2.27 8.55 12.98
N SER A 125 2.66 7.90 14.09
CA SER A 125 3.28 8.60 15.22
C SER A 125 4.73 9.04 14.97
N CYS A 126 5.47 8.34 14.10
CA CYS A 126 6.90 8.57 13.88
C CYS A 126 7.24 9.18 12.52
N HIS A 127 6.40 8.96 11.50
CA HIS A 127 6.71 9.25 10.10
C HIS A 127 5.56 9.97 9.37
N ALA A 128 4.64 10.64 10.09
CA ALA A 128 3.61 11.46 9.46
C ALA A 128 4.23 12.46 8.47
N GLY A 129 3.81 12.39 7.20
CA GLY A 129 4.31 13.27 6.13
C GLY A 129 5.63 12.85 5.46
N GLU A 130 6.23 11.72 5.84
CA GLU A 130 7.46 11.23 5.18
C GLU A 130 7.16 10.25 4.03
N ASN A 131 7.83 10.45 2.89
CA ASN A 131 7.69 9.60 1.69
C ASN A 131 8.50 8.28 1.76
N ILE A 132 8.74 7.75 2.96
CA ILE A 132 9.57 6.55 3.13
C ILE A 132 8.95 5.29 2.51
N LEU A 133 7.61 5.20 2.48
CA LEU A 133 6.88 4.07 1.90
C LEU A 133 7.07 3.95 0.39
N ASN A 134 7.35 5.06 -0.32
CA ASN A 134 7.55 5.06 -1.77
C ASN A 134 8.81 4.28 -2.19
N LYS A 135 9.70 3.96 -1.24
CA LYS A 135 10.92 3.18 -1.48
C LYS A 135 10.74 1.69 -1.19
N LEU A 136 9.59 1.29 -0.64
CA LEU A 136 9.32 -0.08 -0.24
C LEU A 136 8.39 -0.74 -1.27
N PRO A 137 8.65 -2.00 -1.66
CA PRO A 137 7.72 -2.75 -2.51
C PRO A 137 6.38 -2.98 -1.81
N VAL A 138 5.28 -2.75 -2.52
CA VAL A 138 3.94 -3.14 -2.07
C VAL A 138 3.67 -4.55 -2.57
N VAL A 139 3.34 -5.48 -1.67
CA VAL A 139 3.11 -6.89 -1.99
C VAL A 139 1.63 -7.30 -1.95
N GLY A 140 0.77 -6.45 -1.42
CA GLY A 140 -0.67 -6.68 -1.37
C GLY A 140 -1.43 -5.73 -0.46
N PHE A 141 -2.64 -6.13 -0.08
CA PHE A 141 -3.50 -5.43 0.86
C PHE A 141 -3.95 -6.34 1.99
N LEU A 142 -4.08 -5.80 3.19
CA LEU A 142 -4.59 -6.50 4.36
C LEU A 142 -6.12 -6.65 4.24
N SER A 143 -6.61 -7.88 4.37
CA SER A 143 -8.04 -8.25 4.30
C SER A 143 -8.49 -9.05 5.50
#